data_AF-A0A3M2CWT8-F1
#
_entry.id   AF-A0A3M2CWT8-F1
#
_cell.length_a   1.000
_cell.length_b   1.000
_cell.length_c   1.000
_cell.angle_alpha   90.00
_cell.angle_beta   90.00
_cell.angle_gamma   90.00
#
_symmetry.space_group_name_H-M   'P 1'
#
loop_
_entity.id
_entity.type
_entity.pdbx_description
1 polymer ?
#
loop_
_entity_poly.entity_id
_entity_poly.type
_entity_poly.pdbx_seq_one_letter_code
_entity_poly.pdbx_strand_id
1 'polypeptide(L)'
;MPSEPPRSLPHPAAPRLSPAACSPTRGGSMMVLMGTMPKPQHLRELPLVSVPQGIPTQVCLTCKVCCRFPEIDSFLRPYFTEAEIRAAIAHGIPEAAFPRHEGCQIEVVPHPAGEGYLCPAFDPVTSRCRIYEVRPFDCQLYPFVIMWDSAQKMVVLGWDTKCPYLMAQTQGRSQTDSSRHLANGHLLLSPECQTIAEAVATRIEAAAMLDVLAAHPALITRYQDDVVVLRALGELTERVRRKQRAQSSPSC
;
A
#
# COMPACT_ATOMS: atom_id res chain seq x y z
N MET A 1 54.05 -26.47 -0.26
CA MET A 1 53.07 -27.39 -0.88
C MET A 1 52.00 -26.52 -1.53
N PRO A 2 52.04 -26.27 -2.85
CA PRO A 2 51.05 -25.42 -3.50
C PRO A 2 49.77 -26.21 -3.79
N SER A 3 48.64 -25.62 -3.42
CA SER A 3 47.30 -26.17 -3.54
C SER A 3 46.78 -26.08 -4.98
N GLU A 4 46.30 -27.18 -5.53
CA GLU A 4 45.61 -27.25 -6.84
C GLU A 4 44.27 -26.50 -6.84
N PRO A 5 43.85 -25.90 -7.97
CA PRO A 5 42.52 -25.32 -8.12
C PRO A 5 41.47 -26.38 -8.50
N PRO A 6 40.17 -26.17 -8.15
CA PRO A 6 39.13 -27.16 -8.37
C PRO A 6 38.64 -27.20 -9.83
N ARG A 7 38.33 -28.42 -10.29
CA ARG A 7 37.78 -28.74 -11.63
C ARG A 7 36.33 -28.28 -11.75
N SER A 8 36.03 -27.62 -12.87
CA SER A 8 34.71 -27.20 -13.32
C SER A 8 33.84 -28.40 -13.74
N LEU A 9 32.57 -28.40 -13.29
CA LEU A 9 31.53 -29.36 -13.69
C LEU A 9 30.87 -28.94 -15.02
N PRO A 10 30.40 -29.90 -15.85
CA PRO A 10 29.78 -29.60 -17.14
C PRO A 10 28.31 -29.18 -17.02
N HIS A 11 27.91 -28.23 -17.86
CA HIS A 11 26.53 -27.79 -18.09
C HIS A 11 25.67 -28.88 -18.74
N PRO A 12 24.41 -29.08 -18.32
CA PRO A 12 23.46 -29.91 -19.06
C PRO A 12 22.89 -29.17 -20.28
N ALA A 13 22.82 -29.90 -21.40
CA ALA A 13 22.33 -29.46 -22.69
C ALA A 13 20.81 -29.20 -22.70
N ALA A 14 20.40 -28.17 -23.45
CA ALA A 14 19.00 -27.83 -23.69
C ALA A 14 18.31 -28.82 -24.66
N PRO A 15 17.03 -29.18 -24.45
CA PRO A 15 16.29 -30.02 -25.38
C PRO A 15 15.84 -29.24 -26.63
N ARG A 16 15.99 -29.89 -27.78
CA ARG A 16 15.60 -29.42 -29.11
C ARG A 16 14.06 -29.45 -29.26
N LEU A 17 13.48 -28.32 -29.66
CA LEU A 17 12.10 -28.24 -30.15
C LEU A 17 12.03 -28.76 -31.60
N SER A 18 11.10 -29.68 -31.86
CA SER A 18 10.74 -30.13 -33.21
C SER A 18 9.69 -29.20 -33.84
N PRO A 19 9.68 -29.04 -35.17
CA PRO A 19 8.79 -28.13 -35.86
C PRO A 19 7.41 -28.73 -36.16
N ALA A 20 6.44 -27.83 -36.23
CA ALA A 20 5.04 -28.05 -36.56
C ALA A 20 4.80 -28.64 -37.96
N ALA A 21 3.78 -29.47 -38.08
CA ALA A 21 3.06 -29.72 -39.32
C ALA A 21 1.57 -29.86 -38.99
N CYS A 22 0.76 -28.88 -39.41
CA CYS A 22 -0.69 -28.95 -39.39
C CYS A 22 -1.20 -28.55 -40.77
N SER A 23 -1.83 -29.50 -41.47
CA SER A 23 -2.46 -29.30 -42.78
C SER A 23 -3.95 -28.96 -42.62
N PRO A 24 -4.57 -28.26 -43.58
CA PRO A 24 -5.93 -27.74 -43.44
C PRO A 24 -6.97 -28.75 -43.95
N THR A 25 -8.11 -28.84 -43.27
CA THR A 25 -9.33 -29.43 -43.84
C THR A 25 -10.46 -28.41 -43.82
N ARG A 26 -11.07 -28.26 -45.00
CA ARG A 26 -12.26 -27.44 -45.28
C ARG A 26 -13.52 -28.13 -44.75
N GLY A 27 -14.51 -27.31 -44.39
CA GLY A 27 -15.93 -27.64 -44.60
C GLY A 27 -16.81 -27.44 -43.38
N GLY A 28 -17.83 -26.59 -43.51
CA GLY A 28 -18.96 -26.55 -42.58
C GLY A 28 -19.45 -25.14 -42.28
N SER A 29 -20.24 -24.58 -43.20
CA SER A 29 -21.02 -23.37 -42.96
C SER A 29 -22.14 -23.70 -41.97
N MET A 30 -22.14 -23.05 -40.80
CA MET A 30 -23.29 -23.03 -39.90
C MET A 30 -23.47 -21.59 -39.44
N MET A 31 -24.54 -20.95 -39.92
CA MET A 31 -25.01 -19.66 -39.42
C MET A 31 -25.42 -19.83 -37.97
N VAL A 32 -24.54 -19.43 -37.05
CA VAL A 32 -24.91 -19.20 -35.65
C VAL A 32 -25.30 -17.74 -35.53
N LEU A 33 -26.58 -17.49 -35.29
CA LEU A 33 -27.10 -16.20 -34.86
C LEU A 33 -26.25 -15.72 -33.67
N MET A 34 -25.45 -14.68 -33.90
CA MET A 34 -24.71 -13.96 -32.87
C MET A 34 -25.71 -13.24 -31.96
N GLY A 35 -26.24 -13.96 -30.97
CA GLY A 35 -26.79 -13.34 -29.78
C GLY A 35 -25.66 -12.61 -29.07
N THR A 36 -25.70 -11.29 -29.05
CA THR A 36 -24.78 -10.45 -28.30
C THR A 36 -24.84 -10.83 -26.83
N MET A 37 -23.81 -11.52 -26.34
CA MET A 37 -23.55 -11.65 -24.91
C MET A 37 -23.52 -10.23 -24.32
N PRO A 38 -24.31 -9.91 -23.29
CA PRO A 38 -24.18 -8.62 -22.63
C PRO A 38 -22.77 -8.53 -22.04
N LYS A 39 -22.00 -7.57 -22.57
CA LYS A 39 -20.68 -7.18 -22.10
C LYS A 39 -20.76 -6.97 -20.58
N PRO A 40 -19.85 -7.53 -19.76
CA PRO A 40 -19.83 -7.27 -18.33
C PRO A 40 -19.79 -5.76 -18.13
N GLN A 41 -20.84 -5.23 -17.53
CA GLN A 41 -20.98 -3.81 -17.31
C GLN A 41 -19.91 -3.39 -16.31
N HIS A 42 -19.03 -2.49 -16.75
CA HIS A 42 -18.08 -1.68 -15.98
C HIS A 42 -18.19 -1.88 -14.45
N LEU A 43 -17.39 -2.81 -13.91
CA LEU A 43 -16.80 -2.57 -12.61
C LEU A 43 -15.98 -1.31 -12.81
N ARG A 44 -16.49 -0.18 -12.29
CA ARG A 44 -15.79 1.10 -12.28
C ARG A 44 -14.36 0.83 -11.81
N GLU A 45 -13.41 0.92 -12.74
CA GLU A 45 -12.00 1.02 -12.40
C GLU A 45 -11.91 2.24 -11.48
N LEU A 46 -11.79 1.97 -10.17
CA LEU A 46 -11.48 3.02 -9.23
C LEU A 46 -10.16 3.59 -9.74
N PRO A 47 -10.10 4.89 -10.10
CA PRO A 47 -8.85 5.48 -10.52
C PRO A 47 -7.85 5.18 -9.41
N LEU A 48 -6.70 4.59 -9.74
CA LEU A 48 -5.61 4.44 -8.78
C LEU A 48 -5.41 5.82 -8.16
N VAL A 49 -5.88 5.99 -6.93
CA VAL A 49 -6.03 7.33 -6.40
C VAL A 49 -4.65 7.81 -6.01
N SER A 50 -4.14 8.75 -6.81
CA SER A 50 -2.89 9.43 -6.48
C SER A 50 -3.13 10.50 -5.42
N VAL A 51 -2.28 10.47 -4.39
CA VAL A 51 -2.04 11.56 -3.45
C VAL A 51 -0.70 12.21 -3.77
N PRO A 52 -0.52 13.52 -3.53
CA PRO A 52 0.74 14.19 -3.79
C PRO A 52 1.89 13.50 -3.04
N GLN A 53 2.94 13.11 -3.76
CA GLN A 53 4.15 12.59 -3.12
C GLN A 53 4.89 13.76 -2.45
N GLY A 54 4.67 13.91 -1.15
CA GLY A 54 5.27 14.98 -0.35
C GLY A 54 6.76 14.82 -0.04
N ILE A 55 7.30 13.61 -0.22
CA ILE A 55 8.66 13.28 0.17
C ILE A 55 9.52 13.08 -1.08
N PRO A 56 10.66 13.79 -1.21
CA PRO A 56 11.57 13.59 -2.32
C PRO A 56 11.96 12.10 -2.46
N THR A 57 11.82 11.54 -3.65
CA THR A 57 12.04 10.11 -3.91
C THR A 57 13.38 9.61 -3.37
N GLN A 58 14.44 10.41 -3.52
CA GLN A 58 15.77 10.02 -3.05
C GLN A 58 15.87 9.88 -1.53
N VAL A 59 15.10 10.67 -0.77
CA VAL A 59 15.03 10.53 0.69
C VAL A 59 14.31 9.24 1.05
N CYS A 60 13.20 8.91 0.39
CA CYS A 60 12.48 7.66 0.63
C CYS A 60 13.34 6.42 0.33
N LEU A 61 14.11 6.45 -0.76
CA LEU A 61 14.97 5.33 -1.16
C LEU A 61 16.16 5.12 -0.20
N THR A 62 16.54 6.14 0.56
CA THR A 62 17.71 6.10 1.47
C THR A 62 17.34 5.90 2.94
N CYS A 63 16.12 6.28 3.38
CA CYS A 63 15.75 6.26 4.80
C CYS A 63 15.62 4.85 5.40
N LYS A 64 15.36 3.83 4.57
CA LYS A 64 15.22 2.41 4.97
C LYS A 64 14.16 2.14 6.07
N VAL A 65 13.20 3.04 6.27
CA VAL A 65 12.16 2.87 7.30
C VAL A 65 10.99 2.02 6.78
N CYS A 66 10.37 2.42 5.68
CA CYS A 66 9.17 1.75 5.17
C CYS A 66 9.46 0.39 4.54
N CYS A 67 8.39 -0.40 4.36
CA CYS A 67 8.39 -1.76 3.81
C CYS A 67 9.12 -2.81 4.68
N ARG A 68 9.38 -2.50 5.95
CA ARG A 68 9.95 -3.38 6.97
C ARG A 68 9.00 -3.42 8.16
N PHE A 69 8.76 -4.61 8.68
CA PHE A 69 7.78 -4.85 9.73
C PHE A 69 8.40 -5.72 10.82
N PRO A 70 8.16 -5.42 12.10
CA PRO A 70 8.68 -6.25 13.17
C PRO A 70 7.96 -7.60 13.24
N GLU A 71 6.64 -7.62 13.02
CA GLU A 71 5.80 -8.82 13.08
C GLU A 71 5.20 -9.22 11.73
N ILE A 72 4.90 -10.52 11.57
CA ILE A 72 4.28 -11.09 10.35
C ILE A 72 2.88 -10.55 10.11
N ASP A 73 2.13 -10.33 11.18
CA ASP A 73 0.77 -9.85 11.20
C ASP A 73 0.69 -8.34 11.49
N SER A 74 1.83 -7.63 11.37
CA SER A 74 1.91 -6.21 11.69
C SER A 74 0.77 -5.42 11.05
N PHE A 75 0.06 -4.66 11.87
CA PHE A 75 -1.05 -3.82 11.44
C PHE A 75 -0.60 -2.67 10.53
N LEU A 76 0.71 -2.40 10.45
CA LEU A 76 1.31 -1.38 9.59
C LEU A 76 1.52 -1.88 8.15
N ARG A 77 1.27 -3.17 7.87
CA ARG A 77 1.32 -3.70 6.51
C ARG A 77 0.31 -2.96 5.64
N PRO A 78 0.69 -2.55 4.42
CA PRO A 78 -0.19 -1.76 3.60
C PRO A 78 -1.43 -2.57 3.19
N TYR A 79 -2.58 -1.91 3.29
CA TYR A 79 -3.83 -2.43 2.74
C TYR A 79 -3.93 -2.13 1.24
N PHE A 80 -4.43 -3.10 0.49
CA PHE A 80 -4.73 -3.00 -0.93
C PHE A 80 -6.23 -3.23 -1.14
N THR A 81 -6.85 -2.38 -1.92
CA THR A 81 -8.18 -2.61 -2.50
C THR A 81 -8.12 -3.65 -3.62
N GLU A 82 -9.26 -4.19 -4.02
CA GLU A 82 -9.35 -5.16 -5.13
C GLU A 82 -8.65 -4.68 -6.42
N ALA A 83 -8.84 -3.42 -6.79
CA ALA A 83 -8.21 -2.85 -7.98
C ALA A 83 -6.69 -2.76 -7.84
N GLU A 84 -6.19 -2.42 -6.66
CA GLU A 84 -4.76 -2.32 -6.37
C GLU A 84 -4.10 -3.71 -6.28
N ILE A 85 -4.80 -4.72 -5.77
CA ILE A 85 -4.34 -6.11 -5.77
C ILE A 85 -4.12 -6.57 -7.21
N ARG A 86 -5.11 -6.36 -8.11
CA ARG A 86 -4.97 -6.69 -9.54
C ARG A 86 -3.77 -5.98 -10.16
N ALA A 87 -3.60 -4.69 -9.88
CA ALA A 87 -2.47 -3.92 -10.41
C ALA A 87 -1.13 -4.44 -9.89
N ALA A 88 -1.02 -4.76 -8.60
CA ALA A 88 0.20 -5.28 -7.98
C ALA A 88 0.59 -6.65 -8.56
N ILE A 89 -0.37 -7.55 -8.75
CA ILE A 89 -0.14 -8.86 -9.37
C ILE A 89 0.34 -8.71 -10.82
N ALA A 90 -0.31 -7.83 -11.60
CA ALA A 90 0.12 -7.52 -12.97
C ALA A 90 1.55 -6.96 -13.04
N HIS A 91 2.05 -6.36 -11.95
CA HIS A 91 3.42 -5.85 -11.81
C HIS A 91 4.36 -6.81 -11.07
N GLY A 92 3.98 -8.09 -10.94
CA GLY A 92 4.88 -9.15 -10.49
C GLY A 92 4.90 -9.43 -8.99
N ILE A 93 3.94 -8.89 -8.21
CA ILE A 93 3.71 -9.39 -6.85
C ILE A 93 3.04 -10.76 -6.93
N PRO A 94 3.53 -11.79 -6.20
CA PRO A 94 2.87 -13.09 -6.18
C PRO A 94 1.43 -12.97 -5.68
N GLU A 95 0.51 -13.64 -6.37
CA GLU A 95 -0.91 -13.68 -6.00
C GLU A 95 -1.11 -14.20 -4.56
N ALA A 96 -0.31 -15.19 -4.15
CA ALA A 96 -0.32 -15.75 -2.80
C ALA A 96 0.02 -14.74 -1.69
N ALA A 97 0.55 -13.55 -2.01
CA ALA A 97 0.74 -12.48 -1.03
C ALA A 97 -0.57 -11.80 -0.61
N PHE A 98 -1.69 -12.11 -1.27
CA PHE A 98 -2.99 -11.51 -0.99
C PHE A 98 -3.99 -12.58 -0.55
N PRO A 99 -4.25 -12.73 0.77
CA PRO A 99 -5.16 -13.76 1.28
C PRO A 99 -6.62 -13.56 0.87
N ARG A 100 -6.99 -12.33 0.47
CA ARG A 100 -8.35 -11.98 0.01
C ARG A 100 -8.28 -10.95 -1.11
N HIS A 101 -8.97 -11.21 -2.22
CA HIS A 101 -8.86 -10.39 -3.43
C HIS A 101 -9.81 -9.19 -3.44
N GLU A 102 -10.87 -9.19 -2.63
CA GLU A 102 -11.77 -8.02 -2.47
C GLU A 102 -11.13 -6.87 -1.69
N GLY A 103 -9.97 -7.13 -1.05
CA GLY A 103 -9.13 -6.14 -0.42
C GLY A 103 -8.61 -6.61 0.95
N CYS A 104 -7.29 -6.55 1.13
CA CYS A 104 -6.60 -7.06 2.31
C CYS A 104 -5.29 -6.34 2.57
N GLN A 105 -4.73 -6.54 3.76
CA GLN A 105 -3.31 -6.26 3.99
C GLN A 105 -2.47 -7.31 3.29
N ILE A 106 -1.37 -6.89 2.67
CA ILE A 106 -0.43 -7.79 2.00
C ILE A 106 0.28 -8.68 3.04
N GLU A 107 0.49 -9.94 2.73
CA GLU A 107 1.35 -10.83 3.51
C GLU A 107 2.82 -10.48 3.30
N VAL A 108 3.58 -10.51 4.39
CA VAL A 108 5.01 -10.17 4.40
C VAL A 108 5.87 -11.42 4.40
N VAL A 109 7.08 -11.29 3.91
CA VAL A 109 8.07 -12.39 3.86
C VAL A 109 9.16 -12.16 4.90
N PRO A 110 9.75 -13.21 5.50
CA PRO A 110 10.86 -13.05 6.44
C PRO A 110 12.03 -12.27 5.82
N HIS A 111 12.69 -11.42 6.61
CA HIS A 111 13.87 -10.71 6.15
C HIS A 111 15.03 -11.69 5.88
N PRO A 112 15.67 -11.70 4.69
CA PRO A 112 16.71 -12.69 4.37
C PRO A 112 17.93 -12.68 5.30
N ALA A 113 18.25 -11.51 5.86
CA ALA A 113 19.40 -11.31 6.76
C ALA A 113 19.09 -11.48 8.26
N GLY A 114 17.89 -11.92 8.64
CA GLY A 114 17.55 -12.12 10.06
C GLY A 114 16.17 -11.58 10.45
N GLU A 115 16.13 -10.76 11.49
CA GLU A 115 14.91 -10.40 12.19
C GLU A 115 13.93 -9.55 11.36
N GLY A 116 12.64 -9.75 11.65
CA GLY A 116 11.53 -9.03 11.05
C GLY A 116 11.13 -9.54 9.68
N TYR A 117 10.30 -8.73 9.01
CA TYR A 117 9.62 -9.07 7.77
C TYR A 117 9.69 -7.93 6.77
N LEU A 118 9.59 -8.27 5.49
CA LEU A 118 9.63 -7.36 4.36
C LEU A 118 8.32 -7.43 3.57
N CYS A 119 7.91 -6.27 3.04
CA CYS A 119 6.92 -6.26 1.98
C CYS A 119 7.44 -7.07 0.78
N PRO A 120 6.66 -7.96 0.15
CA PRO A 120 7.09 -8.69 -1.04
C PRO A 120 7.47 -7.76 -2.20
N ALA A 121 6.91 -6.56 -2.26
CA ALA A 121 7.28 -5.57 -3.25
C ALA A 121 8.67 -4.93 -3.03
N PHE A 122 9.28 -5.11 -1.86
CA PHE A 122 10.51 -4.43 -1.49
C PHE A 122 11.74 -5.21 -1.93
N ASP A 123 12.65 -4.53 -2.64
CA ASP A 123 13.98 -5.05 -2.95
C ASP A 123 14.98 -4.55 -1.88
N PRO A 124 15.51 -5.44 -1.01
CA PRO A 124 16.44 -5.05 0.04
C PRO A 124 17.84 -4.68 -0.47
N VAL A 125 18.21 -5.11 -1.69
CA VAL A 125 19.51 -4.80 -2.30
C VAL A 125 19.48 -3.37 -2.81
N THR A 126 18.43 -2.99 -3.55
CA THR A 126 18.34 -1.65 -4.14
C THR A 126 17.60 -0.64 -3.24
N SER A 127 16.95 -1.11 -2.17
CA SER A 127 16.02 -0.32 -1.35
C SER A 127 14.85 0.30 -2.15
N ARG A 128 14.38 -0.39 -3.20
CA ARG A 128 13.32 0.11 -4.08
C ARG A 128 12.06 -0.74 -3.94
N CYS A 129 10.90 -0.10 -4.12
CA CYS A 129 9.65 -0.81 -4.34
C CYS A 129 9.58 -1.22 -5.82
N ARG A 130 9.36 -2.51 -6.09
CA ARG A 130 9.24 -3.07 -7.44
C ARG A 130 7.97 -2.62 -8.15
N ILE A 131 6.95 -2.21 -7.40
CA ILE A 131 5.67 -1.71 -7.91
C ILE A 131 5.48 -0.20 -7.66
N TYR A 132 6.57 0.57 -7.64
CA TYR A 132 6.56 1.98 -7.21
C TYR A 132 5.45 2.84 -7.85
N GLU A 133 5.22 2.65 -9.15
CA GLU A 133 4.23 3.41 -9.94
C GLU A 133 2.78 2.99 -9.69
N VAL A 134 2.55 1.78 -9.16
CA VAL A 134 1.22 1.23 -8.87
C VAL A 134 1.07 0.88 -7.39
N ARG A 135 1.80 1.58 -6.52
CA ARG A 135 1.68 1.43 -5.07
C ARG A 135 0.23 1.64 -4.63
N PRO A 136 -0.26 0.89 -3.63
CA PRO A 136 -1.59 1.12 -3.10
C PRO A 136 -1.67 2.50 -2.46
N PHE A 137 -2.88 3.03 -2.36
CA PHE A 137 -3.19 4.31 -1.73
C PHE A 137 -2.53 4.43 -0.34
N ASP A 138 -2.56 3.37 0.46
CA ASP A 138 -1.95 3.32 1.79
C ASP A 138 -0.42 3.61 1.75
N CYS A 139 0.28 3.03 0.77
CA CYS A 139 1.71 3.29 0.55
C CYS A 139 2.00 4.67 -0.05
N GLN A 140 1.07 5.22 -0.84
CA GLN A 140 1.20 6.57 -1.40
C GLN A 140 0.95 7.64 -0.33
N LEU A 141 0.09 7.33 0.64
CA LEU A 141 -0.28 8.21 1.73
C LEU A 141 0.89 8.42 2.72
N TYR A 142 1.68 7.37 2.97
CA TYR A 142 2.84 7.46 3.86
C TYR A 142 3.78 8.61 3.43
N PRO A 143 4.18 9.52 4.34
CA PRO A 143 4.16 9.39 5.81
C PRO A 143 2.93 9.96 6.51
N PHE A 144 1.89 10.34 5.78
CA PHE A 144 0.60 10.65 6.38
C PHE A 144 -0.15 9.37 6.70
N VAL A 145 -1.05 9.43 7.68
CA VAL A 145 -1.81 8.28 8.16
C VAL A 145 -3.25 8.72 8.43
N ILE A 146 -4.20 7.90 7.99
CA ILE A 146 -5.59 7.98 8.42
C ILE A 146 -5.79 6.92 9.50
N MET A 147 -6.20 7.33 10.69
CA MET A 147 -6.43 6.42 11.81
C MET A 147 -7.64 6.84 12.64
N TRP A 148 -8.14 5.94 13.46
CA TRP A 148 -9.01 6.33 14.56
C TRP A 148 -8.22 7.07 15.64
N ASP A 149 -8.86 8.04 16.30
CA ASP A 149 -8.35 8.59 17.54
C ASP A 149 -8.30 7.53 18.66
N SER A 150 -7.62 7.86 19.76
CA SER A 150 -7.46 6.92 20.89
C SER A 150 -8.79 6.50 21.52
N ALA A 151 -9.82 7.36 21.46
CA ALA A 151 -11.16 7.08 21.94
C ALA A 151 -12.01 6.27 20.94
N GLN A 152 -11.47 5.98 19.74
CA GLN A 152 -12.20 5.40 18.61
C GLN A 152 -13.53 6.10 18.34
N LYS A 153 -13.58 7.42 18.42
CA LYS A 153 -14.74 8.27 18.13
C LYS A 153 -14.63 8.88 16.75
N MET A 154 -13.45 9.40 16.42
CA MET A 154 -13.20 10.19 15.22
C MET A 154 -12.11 9.57 14.36
N VAL A 155 -12.27 9.68 13.04
CA VAL A 155 -11.19 9.46 12.09
C VAL A 155 -10.37 10.74 12.00
N VAL A 156 -9.05 10.61 12.07
CA VAL A 156 -8.10 11.72 12.04
C VAL A 156 -7.07 11.51 10.94
N LEU A 157 -6.58 12.62 10.38
CA LEU A 157 -5.36 12.67 9.58
C LEU A 157 -4.20 13.08 10.49
N GLY A 158 -3.11 12.35 10.42
CA GLY A 158 -1.85 12.68 11.10
C GLY A 158 -0.65 12.36 10.23
N TRP A 159 0.54 12.57 10.80
CA TRP A 159 1.80 12.16 10.19
C TRP A 159 2.64 11.32 11.15
N ASP A 160 3.34 10.33 10.61
CA ASP A 160 4.14 9.38 11.37
C ASP A 160 5.53 9.95 11.70
N THR A 161 5.82 10.06 13.00
CA THR A 161 7.11 10.53 13.55
C THR A 161 8.26 9.58 13.25
N LYS A 162 8.00 8.36 12.76
CA LYS A 162 9.04 7.46 12.24
C LYS A 162 9.59 7.93 10.90
N CYS A 163 8.94 8.86 10.20
CA CYS A 163 9.46 9.44 8.97
C CYS A 163 10.59 10.44 9.26
N PRO A 164 11.86 10.13 8.91
CA PRO A 164 12.99 11.00 9.24
C PRO A 164 12.91 12.35 8.50
N TYR A 165 12.31 12.36 7.31
CA TYR A 165 12.12 13.59 6.55
C TYR A 165 11.19 14.55 7.28
N LEU A 166 9.96 14.13 7.61
CA LEU A 166 9.01 15.02 8.30
C LEU A 166 9.50 15.43 9.68
N MET A 167 10.15 14.51 10.42
CA MET A 167 10.79 14.85 11.69
C MET A 167 11.81 15.98 11.55
N ALA A 168 12.66 15.94 10.52
CA ALA A 168 13.63 17.01 10.24
C ALA A 168 12.98 18.33 9.80
N GLN A 169 11.72 18.31 9.37
CA GLN A 169 10.93 19.49 9.01
C GLN A 169 10.10 20.04 10.19
N THR A 170 10.25 19.52 11.40
CA THR A 170 9.52 20.03 12.57
C THR A 170 10.22 21.24 13.22
N GLN A 171 9.43 22.26 13.54
CA GLN A 171 9.86 23.40 14.34
C GLN A 171 9.49 23.16 15.81
N GLY A 172 10.36 23.54 16.76
CA GLY A 172 10.07 23.50 18.21
C GLY A 172 10.94 22.59 19.08
N ARG A 173 11.95 21.90 18.52
CA ARG A 173 12.93 21.15 19.33
C ARG A 173 14.02 22.09 19.88
N SER A 174 13.83 22.60 21.10
CA SER A 174 15.01 22.90 21.93
C SER A 174 15.65 21.57 22.30
N GLN A 175 16.95 21.39 21.99
CA GLN A 175 17.68 20.13 22.22
C GLN A 175 17.88 19.78 23.71
N THR A 176 17.33 20.57 24.65
CA THR A 176 17.67 20.49 26.07
C THR A 176 16.65 19.80 26.96
N ASP A 177 15.44 19.48 26.51
CA ASP A 177 14.44 18.83 27.36
C ASP A 177 14.29 17.34 27.05
N SER A 178 15.14 16.53 27.69
CA SER A 178 15.08 15.06 27.72
C SER A 178 13.97 14.52 28.63
N SER A 179 12.85 15.24 28.78
CA SER A 179 11.79 14.83 29.70
C SER A 179 10.40 15.01 29.11
N ARG A 180 9.67 13.90 29.14
CA ARG A 180 8.20 13.71 29.06
C ARG A 180 7.63 13.34 27.70
N HIS A 181 7.10 12.12 27.68
CA HIS A 181 5.83 11.72 27.07
C HIS A 181 5.16 12.85 26.27
N LEU A 182 5.33 12.80 24.95
CA LEU A 182 4.64 13.66 23.99
C LEU A 182 3.16 13.27 23.94
N ALA A 183 2.39 13.75 24.91
CA ALA A 183 0.96 13.88 24.73
C ALA A 183 0.72 15.06 23.77
N ASN A 184 0.65 14.77 22.47
CA ASN A 184 -0.03 15.56 21.43
C ASN A 184 -0.01 17.10 21.60
N GLY A 185 1.15 17.73 21.43
CA GLY A 185 1.18 19.19 21.35
C GLY A 185 2.52 19.76 20.91
N HIS A 186 2.52 20.39 19.73
CA HIS A 186 3.53 21.34 19.20
C HIS A 186 4.67 20.84 18.31
N LEU A 187 4.64 19.62 17.76
CA LEU A 187 5.47 19.35 16.57
C LEU A 187 4.78 19.93 15.34
N LEU A 188 5.11 21.18 15.02
CA LEU A 188 4.61 21.87 13.84
C LEU A 188 5.52 21.54 12.65
N LEU A 189 4.91 21.00 11.60
CA LEU A 189 5.58 20.81 10.30
C LEU A 189 5.97 22.17 9.70
N SER A 190 7.02 22.19 8.88
CA SER A 190 7.38 23.37 8.09
C SER A 190 6.21 23.81 7.18
N PRO A 191 6.16 25.08 6.74
CA PRO A 191 5.10 25.56 5.85
C PRO A 191 4.94 24.72 4.57
N GLU A 192 6.05 24.22 4.01
CA GLU A 192 6.04 23.34 2.84
C GLU A 192 5.36 22.00 3.15
N CYS A 193 5.71 21.39 4.28
CA CYS A 193 5.10 20.13 4.72
C CYS A 193 3.62 20.30 5.13
N GLN A 194 3.24 21.46 5.66
CA GLN A 194 1.84 21.81 5.93
C GLN A 194 1.04 21.91 4.63
N THR A 195 1.60 22.52 3.58
CA THR A 195 0.94 22.62 2.27
C THR A 195 0.67 21.23 1.67
N ILE A 196 1.63 20.31 1.79
CA ILE A 196 1.46 18.93 1.37
C ILE A 196 0.37 18.25 2.20
N ALA A 197 0.38 18.42 3.52
CA ALA A 197 -0.62 17.84 4.41
C ALA A 197 -2.05 18.31 4.05
N GLU A 198 -2.22 19.59 3.72
CA GLU A 198 -3.52 20.13 3.30
C GLU A 198 -3.95 19.59 1.93
N ALA A 199 -3.01 19.41 0.99
CA ALA A 199 -3.31 18.78 -0.29
C ALA A 199 -3.73 17.31 -0.14
N VAL A 200 -3.11 16.58 0.80
CA VAL A 200 -3.51 15.22 1.17
C VAL A 200 -4.90 15.22 1.82
N ALA A 201 -5.17 16.13 2.76
CA ALA A 201 -6.49 16.28 3.38
C ALA A 201 -7.58 16.55 2.35
N THR A 202 -7.35 17.51 1.44
CA THR A 202 -8.25 17.85 0.34
C THR A 202 -8.54 16.63 -0.53
N ARG A 203 -7.52 15.80 -0.81
CA ARG A 203 -7.69 14.58 -1.60
C ARG A 203 -8.52 13.53 -0.88
N ILE A 204 -8.33 13.38 0.43
CA ILE A 204 -9.09 12.45 1.28
C ILE A 204 -10.55 12.88 1.38
N GLU A 205 -10.81 14.18 1.53
CA GLU A 205 -12.14 14.76 1.67
C GLU A 205 -12.91 14.86 0.33
N ALA A 206 -12.25 14.55 -0.80
CA ALA A 206 -12.95 14.47 -2.09
C ALA A 206 -14.03 13.37 -2.06
N ALA A 207 -15.24 13.68 -2.54
CA ALA A 207 -16.41 12.81 -2.43
C ALA A 207 -16.18 11.37 -2.90
N ALA A 208 -15.43 11.18 -4.00
CA ALA A 208 -15.09 9.86 -4.52
C ALA A 208 -14.15 9.07 -3.60
N MET A 209 -13.20 9.75 -2.94
CA MET A 209 -12.28 9.10 -2.00
C MET A 209 -12.99 8.72 -0.71
N LEU A 210 -13.87 9.57 -0.21
CA LEU A 210 -14.70 9.29 0.96
C LEU A 210 -15.54 8.00 0.78
N ASP A 211 -16.07 7.76 -0.42
CA ASP A 211 -16.81 6.53 -0.72
C ASP A 211 -15.93 5.29 -0.74
N VAL A 212 -14.70 5.41 -1.28
CA VAL A 212 -13.70 4.34 -1.27
C VAL A 212 -13.29 4.00 0.16
N LEU A 213 -12.91 5.00 0.96
CA LEU A 213 -12.50 4.79 2.36
C LEU A 213 -13.64 4.23 3.22
N ALA A 214 -14.88 4.67 2.99
CA ALA A 214 -16.04 4.11 3.68
C ALA A 214 -16.35 2.67 3.25
N ALA A 215 -16.01 2.27 2.02
CA ALA A 215 -16.12 0.89 1.55
C ALA A 215 -14.98 -0.01 2.06
N HIS A 216 -13.81 0.56 2.33
CA HIS A 216 -12.61 -0.14 2.78
C HIS A 216 -12.14 0.39 4.15
N PRO A 217 -12.90 0.17 5.24
CA PRO A 217 -12.58 0.72 6.56
C PRO A 217 -11.24 0.23 7.13
N ALA A 218 -10.67 -0.85 6.59
CA ALA A 218 -9.33 -1.33 6.95
C ALA A 218 -8.20 -0.38 6.51
N LEU A 219 -8.45 0.58 5.60
CA LEU A 219 -7.54 1.70 5.30
C LEU A 219 -7.46 2.71 6.46
N ILE A 220 -8.42 2.68 7.39
CA ILE A 220 -8.41 3.52 8.58
C ILE A 220 -7.77 2.69 9.70
N THR A 221 -6.48 2.95 9.93
CA THR A 221 -5.71 2.16 10.89
C THR A 221 -6.16 2.40 12.33
N ARG A 222 -5.73 1.52 13.23
CA ARG A 222 -5.88 1.75 14.68
C ARG A 222 -5.02 2.93 15.12
N TYR A 223 -5.37 3.51 16.27
CA TYR A 223 -4.59 4.57 16.91
C TYR A 223 -3.11 4.17 17.09
N GLN A 224 -2.21 5.13 16.90
CA GLN A 224 -0.76 4.97 17.00
C GLN A 224 -0.16 6.14 17.77
N ASP A 225 0.65 5.87 18.79
CA ASP A 225 1.28 6.92 19.61
C ASP A 225 2.35 7.72 18.84
N ASP A 226 2.93 7.12 17.80
CA ASP A 226 3.95 7.76 16.97
C ASP A 226 3.35 8.69 15.90
N VAL A 227 2.03 8.87 15.86
CA VAL A 227 1.37 9.71 14.85
C VAL A 227 0.92 11.03 15.48
N VAL A 228 1.46 12.14 14.97
CA VAL A 228 1.03 13.48 15.36
C VAL A 228 -0.22 13.85 14.57
N VAL A 229 -1.32 14.06 15.28
CA VAL A 229 -2.61 14.43 14.68
C VAL A 229 -2.54 15.84 14.10
N LEU A 230 -3.01 15.97 12.86
CA LEU A 230 -3.10 17.24 12.13
C LEU A 230 -4.53 17.80 12.16
N ARG A 231 -5.53 16.95 11.88
CA ARG A 231 -6.94 17.35 11.89
C ARG A 231 -7.88 16.16 11.99
N ALA A 232 -9.11 16.43 12.42
CA ALA A 232 -10.21 15.48 12.32
C ALA A 232 -10.77 15.44 10.90
N LEU A 233 -11.23 14.26 10.46
CA LEU A 233 -11.89 14.02 9.18
C LEU A 233 -13.37 13.70 9.44
N GLY A 234 -14.16 14.75 9.71
CA GLY A 234 -15.54 14.63 10.17
C GLY A 234 -16.45 13.89 9.18
N GLU A 235 -16.43 14.30 7.91
CA GLU A 235 -17.27 13.68 6.89
C GLU A 235 -16.93 12.19 6.67
N LEU A 236 -15.63 11.86 6.66
CA LEU A 236 -15.18 10.47 6.57
C LEU A 236 -15.68 9.65 7.76
N THR A 237 -15.57 10.21 8.98
CA THR A 237 -16.06 9.57 10.21
C THR A 237 -17.53 9.21 10.08
N GLU A 238 -18.37 10.16 9.65
CA GLU A 238 -19.81 9.95 9.50
C GLU A 238 -20.13 8.88 8.46
N ARG A 239 -19.47 8.90 7.30
CA ARG A 239 -19.72 7.92 6.23
C ARG A 239 -19.34 6.50 6.64
N VAL A 240 -18.18 6.33 7.27
CA VAL A 240 -17.72 5.02 7.77
C VAL A 240 -18.68 4.48 8.82
N ARG A 241 -19.08 5.31 9.79
CA ARG A 241 -20.05 4.93 10.83
C ARG A 241 -21.39 4.53 10.25
N ARG A 242 -21.88 5.28 9.27
CA ARG A 242 -23.14 4.97 8.58
C ARG A 242 -23.07 3.61 7.88
N LYS A 243 -21.98 3.32 7.17
CA LYS A 243 -21.75 2.02 6.52
C LYS A 243 -21.69 0.88 7.53
N GLN A 244 -20.92 1.04 8.61
CA GLN A 244 -20.82 0.02 9.67
C GLN A 244 -22.20 -0.28 10.29
N ARG A 245 -22.99 0.74 10.63
CA ARG A 245 -24.35 0.54 11.15
C ARG A 245 -25.28 -0.18 10.17
N ALA A 246 -25.19 0.14 8.88
CA ALA A 246 -25.98 -0.53 7.85
C ALA A 246 -25.58 -2.02 7.68
N GLN A 247 -24.30 -2.36 7.88
CA GLN A 247 -23.82 -3.75 7.82
C GLN A 247 -24.11 -4.54 9.10
N SER A 248 -24.29 -3.88 10.25
CA SER A 248 -24.61 -4.52 11.53
C SER A 248 -26.12 -4.67 11.79
N SER A 249 -26.97 -4.14 10.91
CA SER A 249 -28.42 -4.33 11.03
C SER A 249 -28.78 -5.73 10.50
N PRO A 250 -29.48 -6.57 11.28
CA PRO A 250 -29.83 -7.92 10.83
C PRO A 250 -30.77 -7.83 9.63
N SER A 251 -30.46 -8.60 8.58
CA SER A 251 -31.38 -8.84 7.47
C SER A 251 -32.67 -9.43 8.04
N CYS A 252 -33.77 -8.67 7.92
CA CYS A 252 -35.12 -9.12 8.30
C CYS A 252 -35.60 -10.24 7.38
#